data_AF-A0A4V6WKL2-F1
#
_entry.id   AF-A0A4V6WKL2-F1
#
_cell.length_a   1.000
_cell.length_b   1.000
_cell.length_c   1.000
_cell.angle_alpha   90.00
_cell.angle_beta   90.00
_cell.angle_gamma   90.00
#
_symmetry.space_group_name_H-M   'P 1'
#
loop_
_entity.id
_entity.type
_entity.pdbx_description
1 polymer ?
#
loop_
_entity_poly.entity_id
_entity_poly.type
_entity_poly.pdbx_seq_one_letter_code
_entity_poly.pdbx_strand_id
1 'polypeptide(L)' 'MPIATSVANLFARNSVFVGTIFFGAFAFGITYDKVTSAWWDSHNRGKQWADIRSKYLQDE' A
#
# COMPACT_ATOMS: atom_id res chain seq x y z
N MET A 1 28.12 -3.81 9.62
CA MET A 1 27.01 -3.01 10.18
C MET A 1 26.25 -3.87 11.18
N PRO A 2 26.34 -3.62 12.49
CA PRO A 2 25.80 -4.51 13.53
C PRO A 2 24.29 -4.79 13.36
N ILE A 3 23.51 -3.80 12.89
CA ILE A 3 22.07 -3.94 12.64
C ILE A 3 21.78 -4.96 11.53
N ALA A 4 22.51 -4.90 10.42
CA ALA A 4 22.31 -5.82 9.30
C ALA A 4 22.60 -7.27 9.71
N THR A 5 23.62 -7.49 10.54
CA THR A 5 23.95 -8.82 11.06
C THR A 5 22.90 -9.35 12.03
N SER A 6 22.40 -8.50 12.94
CA SER A 6 21.31 -8.87 13.86
C SER A 6 20.02 -9.22 13.11
N VAL A 7 19.67 -8.45 12.07
CA VAL A 7 18.52 -8.74 11.20
C VAL A 7 18.74 -10.05 10.45
N ALA A 8 19.89 -10.23 9.79
CA ALA A 8 20.19 -11.48 9.08
C ALA A 8 20.09 -12.72 9.98
N ASN A 9 20.56 -12.64 11.23
CA ASN A 9 20.47 -13.72 12.20
C ASN A 9 19.01 -14.05 12.60
N LEU A 10 18.13 -13.04 12.69
CA LEU A 10 16.71 -13.24 12.94
C LEU A 10 16.02 -13.97 11.78
N PHE A 11 16.38 -13.60 10.55
CA PHE A 11 15.82 -14.15 9.32
C PHE A 11 16.47 -15.48 8.88
N ALA A 12 17.53 -15.94 9.55
CA ALA A 12 18.18 -17.22 9.23
C ALA A 12 17.29 -18.45 9.49
N ARG A 13 16.21 -18.32 10.27
CA ARG A 13 15.23 -19.40 10.50
C ARG A 13 14.16 -19.38 9.41
N ASN A 14 14.07 -20.43 8.61
CA ASN A 14 13.10 -20.53 7.49
C ASN A 14 11.64 -20.21 7.90
N SER A 15 11.20 -20.67 9.07
CA SER A 15 9.85 -20.40 9.58
C SER A 15 9.61 -18.92 9.86
N VAL A 16 10.62 -18.22 10.37
CA VAL A 16 10.57 -16.76 10.58
C VAL A 16 10.64 -16.05 9.24
N PHE A 17 11.56 -16.46 8.36
CA PHE A 17 11.72 -15.87 7.03
C PHE A 17 10.42 -15.86 6.22
N VAL A 18 9.84 -17.04 5.97
CA VAL A 18 8.63 -17.15 5.15
C VAL A 18 7.44 -16.46 5.81
N GLY A 19 7.27 -16.63 7.13
CA GLY A 19 6.18 -16.00 7.88
C GLY A 19 6.25 -14.47 7.82
N THR A 20 7.44 -13.89 7.98
CA THR A 20 7.63 -12.45 7.89
C THR A 20 7.44 -11.92 6.47
N ILE A 21 7.86 -12.66 5.44
CA ILE A 21 7.61 -12.26 4.04
C ILE A 21 6.11 -12.24 3.75
N PHE A 22 5.35 -13.25 4.16
CA PHE A 22 3.89 -13.27 3.94
C PHE A 22 3.17 -12.17 4.71
N PHE A 23 3.51 -11.99 5.99
CA PHE A 23 2.96 -10.90 6.78
C PHE A 23 3.30 -9.53 6.17
N GLY A 24 4.56 -9.33 5.79
CA GLY A 24 5.05 -8.12 5.16
C GLY A 24 4.34 -7.84 3.83
N ALA A 25 4.19 -8.85 2.97
CA ALA A 25 3.50 -8.72 1.69
C ALA A 25 2.02 -8.34 1.88
N PHE A 26 1.33 -8.94 2.84
CA PHE A 26 -0.07 -8.61 3.13
C PHE A 26 -0.23 -7.19 3.67
N ALA A 27 0.57 -6.82 4.68
CA ALA A 27 0.54 -5.48 5.26
C ALA A 27 0.94 -4.41 4.23
N PHE A 28 2.01 -4.66 3.48
CA PHE A 28 2.47 -3.78 2.42
C PHE A 28 1.42 -3.61 1.33
N GLY A 29 0.77 -4.69 0.87
CA GLY A 29 -0.27 -4.62 -0.16
C GLY A 29 -1.39 -3.65 0.20
N ILE A 30 -1.93 -3.75 1.43
CA ILE A 30 -3.00 -2.87 1.91
C ILE A 30 -2.52 -1.41 2.02
N THR A 31 -1.36 -1.20 2.62
CA THR A 31 -0.84 0.15 2.83
C THR A 31 -0.46 0.81 1.51
N TYR A 32 0.23 0.09 0.63
CA TYR A 32 0.66 0.58 -0.67
C TYR A 32 -0.54 1.01 -1.51
N ASP A 33 -1.54 0.13 -1.67
CA ASP A 33 -2.75 0.42 -2.44
C ASP A 33 -3.45 1.71 -2.00
N LYS A 34 -3.66 1.87 -0.69
CA LYS A 34 -4.28 3.08 -0.12
C LYS A 34 -3.44 4.33 -0.34
N VAL A 35 -2.14 4.25 -0.09
CA VAL A 35 -1.24 5.40 -0.21
C VAL A 35 -1.13 5.84 -1.66
N THR A 36 -0.96 4.90 -2.60
CA THR A 36 -0.86 5.22 -4.03
C THR A 36 -2.17 5.74 -4.58
N SER A 37 -3.32 5.16 -4.16
CA SER A 37 -4.63 5.66 -4.55
C SER A 37 -4.88 7.08 -4.03
N ALA A 38 -4.58 7.35 -2.76
CA ALA A 38 -4.72 8.69 -2.20
C ALA A 38 -3.79 9.71 -2.89
N TRP A 39 -2.57 9.31 -3.24
CA TRP A 39 -1.67 10.14 -4.02
C TRP A 39 -2.23 10.42 -5.41
N TRP A 40 -2.72 9.39 -6.10
CA TRP A 40 -3.35 9.52 -7.42
C TRP A 40 -4.55 10.46 -7.37
N ASP A 41 -5.42 10.30 -6.36
CA ASP A 41 -6.61 11.11 -6.17
C ASP A 41 -6.26 12.58 -5.95
N SER A 42 -5.24 12.82 -5.11
CA SER A 42 -4.77 14.18 -4.84
C SER A 42 -4.13 14.81 -6.08
N HIS A 43 -3.38 14.04 -6.87
CA HIS A 43 -2.70 14.54 -8.06
C HIS A 43 -3.68 14.85 -9.21
N ASN A 44 -4.75 14.06 -9.34
CA ASN A 44 -5.74 14.17 -10.41
C ASN A 44 -7.04 14.86 -9.98
N ARG A 45 -7.03 15.52 -8.83
CA ARG A 45 -8.22 16.19 -8.26
C ARG A 45 -8.89 17.11 -9.28
N GLY A 46 -10.20 16.98 -9.39
CA GLY A 46 -11.05 17.77 -10.29
C GLY A 46 -11.11 17.24 -11.72
N LYS A 47 -10.33 16.20 -12.05
CA LYS A 47 -10.38 15.51 -13.35
C LYS A 47 -11.03 14.13 -13.26
N GLN A 48 -11.08 13.55 -12.06
CA GLN A 48 -11.59 12.19 -11.89
C GLN A 48 -13.11 12.15 -12.03
N TRP A 49 -13.64 11.00 -12.48
CA TRP A 49 -15.08 10.80 -12.53
C TRP A 49 -15.74 11.05 -11.18
N ALA A 50 -15.14 10.57 -10.09
CA ALA A 50 -15.62 10.81 -8.73
C ALA A 50 -15.81 12.30 -8.39
N ASP A 51 -14.96 13.18 -8.94
CA ASP A 51 -15.02 14.62 -8.70
C ASP A 51 -16.04 15.35 -9.59
N ILE A 52 -16.25 14.88 -10.83
CA ILE A 52 -17.08 15.56 -11.83
C ILE A 52 -18.47 14.95 -12.01
N ARG A 53 -18.70 13.74 -11.48
CA ARG A 53 -19.95 12.98 -11.67
C ARG A 53 -21.19 13.75 -11.27
N SER A 54 -21.12 14.55 -10.20
CA SER A 54 -22.24 15.37 -9.72
C SER A 54 -22.75 16.39 -10.73
N LYS A 55 -21.93 16.76 -11.73
CA LYS A 55 -22.33 17.68 -12.81
C LYS A 55 -23.19 17.02 -13.89
N TYR A 56 -23.19 15.68 -13.94
CA TYR A 56 -23.77 14.90 -15.04
C TYR A 56 -24.86 13.93 -14.61
N LEU A 57 -24.95 13.62 -13.31
CA LEU A 57 -26.15 12.98 -12.77
C LEU A 57 -27.27 14.01 -12.77
N GLN A 58 -28.32 13.75 -13.55
CA GLN A 58 -29.59 14.44 -13.41
C GLN A 58 -30.31 13.78 -12.24
N ASP A 59 -30.75 14.58 -11.27
CA ASP A 59 -31.67 14.10 -10.25
C ASP A 59 -32.98 13.69 -10.96
N GLU A 60 -33.37 12.42 -10.85
CA GLU A 60 -34.70 11.94 -11.27
C GLU A 60 -35.81 12.54 -10.40
#